data_AF-G0QJF5-F1
#
_entry.id   AF-G0QJF5-F1
#
_cell.length_a   1.000
_cell.length_b   1.000
_cell.length_c   1.000
_cell.angle_alpha   90.00
_cell.angle_beta   90.00
_cell.angle_gamma   90.00
#
_symmetry.space_group_name_H-M   'P 1'
#
loop_
_entity.id
_entity.type
_entity.pdbx_description
1 polymer ?
#
loop_
_entity_poly.entity_id
_entity_poly.type
_entity_poly.pdbx_seq_one_letter_code
_entity_poly.pdbx_strand_id
1 'polypeptide(L)'
;MIGRKEEKNLIFLIDFGLAKNFLKKDGTHIPFQNNVGLIGTTRYTSIQSHLGNEQSRKDDLESLGYCLIYLFNGTLPWIDLKQLCKGMPFEFNKYMIYVKNLSFTEEPNYNFIKNLFRVLFLELKYEYDDKFDWIIQDYKNISSEDKQCMHNLEITGKFVRRKFEENIMKNDDENIMQNDEEEKKIDENMKQKRFQQF
;
A
#
# COMPACT_ATOMS: atom_id res chain seq x y z
N MET A 1 -0.21 9.87 -17.74
CA MET A 1 0.64 10.12 -18.94
C MET A 1 1.83 10.96 -18.55
N ILE A 2 2.97 10.84 -19.23
CA ILE A 2 4.18 11.62 -18.94
C ILE A 2 4.25 12.80 -19.90
N GLY A 3 4.72 13.96 -19.43
CA GLY A 3 4.94 15.14 -20.26
C GLY A 3 6.00 14.93 -21.33
N ARG A 4 5.98 15.74 -22.40
CA ARG A 4 7.01 15.70 -23.45
C ARG A 4 8.06 16.78 -23.21
N LYS A 5 9.29 16.51 -23.66
CA LYS A 5 10.41 17.46 -23.65
C LYS A 5 10.74 17.97 -22.23
N GLU A 6 10.52 19.26 -21.97
CA GLU A 6 10.84 19.95 -20.72
C GLU A 6 9.95 19.47 -19.56
N GLU A 7 8.80 18.86 -19.85
CA GLU A 7 7.86 18.34 -18.86
C GLU A 7 8.02 16.84 -18.61
N LYS A 8 9.15 16.23 -19.01
CA LYS A 8 9.40 14.78 -18.90
C LYS A 8 9.31 14.22 -17.46
N ASN A 9 9.42 15.09 -16.46
CA ASN A 9 9.34 14.74 -15.04
C ASN A 9 7.92 14.94 -14.46
N LEU A 10 6.98 15.47 -15.24
CA LEU A 10 5.62 15.74 -14.80
C LEU A 10 4.68 14.57 -15.15
N ILE A 11 3.93 14.14 -14.14
CA ILE A 11 2.87 13.13 -14.27
C ILE A 11 1.54 13.85 -14.46
N PHE A 12 0.88 13.56 -15.59
CA PHE A 12 -0.44 14.07 -15.91
C PHE A 12 -1.51 13.01 -15.63
N LEU A 13 -2.55 13.41 -14.88
CA LEU A 13 -3.82 12.71 -14.85
C LEU A 13 -4.63 13.10 -16.08
N ILE A 14 -5.17 12.11 -16.78
CA ILE A 14 -5.90 12.27 -18.03
C ILE A 14 -7.20 11.47 -17.98
N ASP A 15 -8.01 11.62 -19.03
CA ASP A 15 -9.27 10.90 -19.21
C ASP A 15 -10.27 11.12 -18.06
N PHE A 16 -10.90 12.29 -18.10
CA PHE A 16 -11.97 12.67 -17.19
C PHE A 16 -13.36 12.23 -17.71
N GLY A 17 -13.43 11.28 -18.67
CA GLY A 17 -14.69 10.84 -19.27
C GLY A 17 -15.65 10.17 -18.29
N LEU A 18 -15.13 9.62 -17.19
CA LEU A 18 -15.90 9.03 -16.09
C LEU A 18 -15.92 9.90 -14.83
N ALA A 19 -15.28 11.09 -14.87
CA ALA A 19 -15.20 11.95 -13.70
C ALA A 19 -16.60 12.45 -13.31
N LYS A 20 -16.90 12.37 -12.01
CA LYS A 20 -18.18 12.79 -11.45
C LYS A 20 -17.93 13.77 -10.30
N ASN A 21 -18.78 14.78 -10.20
CA ASN A 21 -18.71 15.70 -9.07
C ASN A 21 -19.25 15.01 -7.81
N PHE A 22 -18.40 14.90 -6.79
CA PHE A 22 -18.76 14.34 -5.47
C PHE A 22 -19.31 15.41 -4.51
N LEU A 23 -19.24 16.69 -4.89
CA LEU A 23 -19.84 17.80 -4.18
C LEU A 23 -21.05 18.36 -4.95
N LYS A 24 -22.07 18.74 -4.21
CA LYS A 24 -23.18 19.54 -4.73
C LYS A 24 -22.75 21.01 -4.82
N LYS A 25 -23.58 21.83 -5.47
CA LYS A 25 -23.33 23.27 -5.64
C LYS A 25 -23.20 24.05 -4.33
N ASP A 26 -23.78 23.52 -3.26
CA ASP A 26 -23.72 24.08 -1.89
C ASP A 26 -22.47 23.63 -1.09
N GLY A 27 -21.58 22.83 -1.70
CA GLY A 27 -20.40 22.28 -1.05
C GLY A 27 -20.67 21.04 -0.19
N THR A 28 -21.91 20.55 -0.13
CA THR A 28 -22.22 19.31 0.60
C THR A 28 -21.87 18.08 -0.23
N HIS A 29 -21.47 16.99 0.45
CA HIS A 29 -21.16 15.74 -0.22
C HIS A 29 -22.41 15.11 -0.85
N ILE A 30 -22.26 14.45 -1.99
CA ILE A 30 -23.34 13.62 -2.56
C ILE A 30 -23.80 12.57 -1.54
N PRO A 31 -25.10 12.22 -1.52
CA PRO A 31 -25.57 11.15 -0.64
C PRO A 31 -25.02 9.80 -1.11
N PHE A 32 -24.83 8.89 -0.17
CA PHE A 32 -24.52 7.50 -0.50
C PHE A 32 -25.66 6.86 -1.28
N GLN A 33 -25.33 6.10 -2.32
CA GLN A 33 -26.30 5.36 -3.14
C GLN A 33 -25.80 3.93 -3.36
N ASN A 34 -26.74 2.98 -3.39
CA ASN A 34 -26.49 1.59 -3.75
C ASN A 34 -27.01 1.33 -5.16
N ASN A 35 -26.53 0.25 -5.78
CA ASN A 35 -26.97 -0.23 -7.10
C ASN A 35 -26.75 0.79 -8.23
N VAL A 36 -25.71 1.62 -8.15
CA VAL A 36 -25.30 2.50 -9.27
C VAL A 36 -24.67 1.71 -10.43
N GLY A 37 -24.40 0.42 -10.20
CA GLY A 37 -23.69 -0.45 -11.14
C GLY A 37 -22.18 -0.28 -11.04
N LEU A 38 -21.45 -1.17 -11.70
CA LEU A 38 -20.01 -1.12 -11.76
C LEU A 38 -19.57 -0.12 -12.83
N ILE A 39 -18.76 0.87 -12.44
CA ILE A 39 -18.22 1.89 -13.34
C ILE A 39 -16.69 1.82 -13.29
N GLY A 40 -16.05 1.82 -14.46
CA GLY A 40 -14.59 1.85 -14.60
C GLY A 40 -13.94 0.47 -14.78
N THR A 41 -12.61 0.43 -14.62
CA THR A 41 -11.81 -0.79 -14.84
C THR A 41 -11.83 -1.68 -13.60
N THR A 42 -12.42 -2.87 -13.71
CA THR A 42 -12.53 -3.87 -12.63
C THR A 42 -11.24 -4.19 -11.91
N ARG A 43 -10.10 -4.07 -12.61
CA ARG A 43 -8.77 -4.34 -12.06
C ARG A 43 -8.38 -3.35 -10.96
N TYR A 44 -8.70 -2.08 -11.09
CA TYR A 44 -8.22 -1.09 -10.13
C TYR A 44 -9.34 -0.53 -9.27
N THR A 45 -10.59 -0.86 -9.56
CA THR A 45 -11.72 -0.31 -8.83
C THR A 45 -11.78 -0.80 -7.38
N SER A 46 -12.34 0.04 -6.50
CA SER A 46 -12.50 -0.27 -5.09
C SER A 46 -13.47 -1.44 -4.86
N ILE A 47 -13.37 -2.08 -3.70
CA ILE A 47 -14.33 -3.13 -3.31
C ILE A 47 -15.76 -2.56 -3.26
N GLN A 48 -15.93 -1.33 -2.81
CA GLN A 48 -17.26 -0.69 -2.73
C GLN A 48 -17.88 -0.50 -4.12
N SER A 49 -17.09 -0.15 -5.13
CA SER A 49 -17.55 -0.05 -6.50
C SER A 49 -17.94 -1.41 -7.10
N HIS A 50 -17.19 -2.48 -6.78
CA HIS A 50 -17.56 -3.86 -7.14
C HIS A 50 -18.91 -4.28 -6.53
N LEU A 51 -19.24 -3.79 -5.35
CA LEU A 51 -20.54 -3.98 -4.70
C LEU A 51 -21.65 -3.10 -5.30
N GLY A 52 -21.34 -2.28 -6.31
CA GLY A 52 -22.29 -1.39 -6.96
C GLY A 52 -22.68 -0.18 -6.12
N ASN A 53 -21.83 0.22 -5.17
CA ASN A 53 -22.05 1.42 -4.36
C ASN A 53 -21.46 2.66 -5.05
N GLU A 54 -22.03 3.82 -4.73
CA GLU A 54 -21.55 5.12 -5.18
C GLU A 54 -20.09 5.34 -4.77
N GLN A 55 -19.30 5.87 -5.71
CA GLN A 55 -17.88 6.17 -5.48
C GLN A 55 -17.69 7.54 -4.83
N SER A 56 -16.67 7.65 -3.98
CA SER A 56 -16.20 8.91 -3.41
C SER A 56 -14.68 9.01 -3.47
N ARG A 57 -14.13 10.06 -2.85
CA ARG A 57 -12.69 10.34 -2.78
C ARG A 57 -11.86 9.14 -2.28
N LYS A 58 -12.41 8.30 -1.40
CA LYS A 58 -11.68 7.15 -0.87
C LYS A 58 -11.50 6.05 -1.93
N ASP A 59 -12.43 5.93 -2.87
CA ASP A 59 -12.39 4.90 -3.91
C ASP A 59 -11.28 5.20 -4.93
N ASP A 60 -11.07 6.48 -5.25
CA ASP A 60 -9.93 6.94 -6.05
C ASP A 60 -8.59 6.61 -5.38
N LEU A 61 -8.50 6.79 -4.06
CA LEU A 61 -7.30 6.43 -3.30
C LEU A 61 -7.12 4.91 -3.20
N GLU A 62 -8.19 4.13 -3.04
CA GLU A 62 -8.07 2.68 -2.99
C GLU A 62 -7.53 2.15 -4.32
N SER A 63 -8.06 2.71 -5.42
CA SER A 63 -7.62 2.42 -6.77
C SER A 63 -6.16 2.81 -7.01
N LEU A 64 -5.73 3.96 -6.51
CA LEU A 64 -4.32 4.38 -6.55
C LEU A 64 -3.43 3.40 -5.79
N GLY A 65 -3.87 2.90 -4.63
CA GLY A 65 -3.16 1.85 -3.88
C GLY A 65 -2.93 0.59 -4.69
N TYR A 66 -3.97 0.08 -5.35
CA TYR A 66 -3.84 -1.07 -6.25
C TYR A 66 -2.89 -0.78 -7.43
N CYS A 67 -2.92 0.43 -8.01
CA CYS A 67 -1.96 0.82 -9.04
C CYS A 67 -0.51 0.82 -8.53
N LEU A 68 -0.25 1.36 -7.34
CA LEU A 68 1.10 1.38 -6.75
C LEU A 68 1.61 -0.04 -6.45
N ILE A 69 0.74 -0.91 -5.94
CA ILE A 69 1.08 -2.31 -5.68
C ILE A 69 1.35 -3.05 -6.99
N TYR A 70 0.54 -2.81 -8.02
CA TYR A 70 0.76 -3.38 -9.34
C TYR A 70 2.12 -2.95 -9.93
N LEU A 71 2.50 -1.69 -9.79
CA LEU A 71 3.79 -1.19 -10.23
C LEU A 71 4.96 -1.84 -9.47
N PHE A 72 4.79 -2.10 -8.17
CA PHE A 72 5.83 -2.73 -7.35
C PHE A 72 5.97 -4.24 -7.63
N ASN A 73 4.86 -4.97 -7.72
CA ASN A 73 4.85 -6.44 -7.84
C ASN A 73 4.76 -6.93 -9.29
N GLY A 74 4.45 -6.07 -10.26
CA GLY A 74 4.14 -6.42 -11.66
C GLY A 74 2.81 -7.16 -11.86
N THR A 75 2.18 -7.62 -10.77
CA THR A 75 0.89 -8.32 -10.79
C THR A 75 0.04 -7.90 -9.59
N LEU A 76 -1.28 -7.98 -9.74
CA LEU A 76 -2.23 -7.85 -8.64
C LEU A 76 -2.75 -9.24 -8.28
N PRO A 77 -2.26 -9.86 -7.19
CA PRO A 77 -2.92 -11.02 -6.63
C PRO A 77 -4.21 -10.51 -5.98
N TRP A 78 -5.38 -10.87 -6.53
CA TRP A 78 -6.71 -10.55 -5.97
C TRP A 78 -6.97 -11.33 -4.68
N ILE A 79 -6.14 -11.10 -3.66
CA ILE A 79 -6.09 -11.83 -2.39
C ILE A 79 -6.20 -10.83 -1.23
N ASP A 80 -6.34 -11.34 -0.01
CA ASP A 80 -6.38 -10.56 1.24
C ASP A 80 -5.26 -9.54 1.35
N LEU A 81 -5.55 -8.39 1.97
CA LEU A 81 -4.63 -7.26 2.13
C LEU A 81 -3.25 -7.63 2.69
N LYS A 82 -3.22 -8.56 3.67
CA LYS A 82 -1.97 -9.03 4.28
C LYS A 82 -1.10 -9.78 3.27
N GLN A 83 -1.73 -10.51 2.35
CA GLN A 83 -1.03 -11.22 1.29
C GLN A 83 -0.69 -10.28 0.13
N LEU A 84 -1.60 -9.35 -0.19
CA LEU A 84 -1.39 -8.30 -1.19
C LEU A 84 -0.14 -7.49 -0.88
N CYS A 85 0.10 -7.18 0.40
CA CYS A 85 1.25 -6.41 0.86
C CYS A 85 2.47 -7.24 1.29
N LYS A 86 2.46 -8.57 1.08
CA LYS A 86 3.55 -9.43 1.55
C LYS A 86 4.86 -9.11 0.83
N GLY A 87 5.90 -8.81 1.61
CA GLY A 87 7.24 -8.51 1.09
C GLY A 87 7.42 -7.07 0.59
N MET A 88 6.41 -6.21 0.75
CA MET A 88 6.50 -4.77 0.48
C MET A 88 6.79 -3.98 1.78
N PRO A 89 7.32 -2.75 1.66
CA PRO A 89 7.43 -1.84 2.80
C PRO A 89 6.09 -1.67 3.53
N PHE A 90 6.13 -1.57 4.85
CA PHE A 90 4.94 -1.56 5.69
C PHE A 90 4.01 -0.35 5.39
N GLU A 91 4.55 0.71 4.80
CA GLU A 91 3.84 1.90 4.37
C GLU A 91 2.74 1.58 3.35
N PHE A 92 2.96 0.61 2.46
CA PHE A 92 1.92 0.15 1.53
C PHE A 92 0.75 -0.47 2.28
N ASN A 93 1.01 -1.29 3.29
CA ASN A 93 -0.04 -1.87 4.12
C ASN A 93 -0.77 -0.79 4.93
N LYS A 94 -0.02 0.14 5.53
CA LYS A 94 -0.57 1.26 6.31
C LYS A 94 -1.44 2.18 5.43
N TYR A 95 -1.04 2.43 4.20
CA TYR A 95 -1.83 3.14 3.20
C TYR A 95 -3.16 2.41 2.91
N MET A 96 -3.10 1.12 2.59
CA MET A 96 -4.31 0.35 2.25
C MET A 96 -5.28 0.25 3.43
N ILE A 97 -4.79 0.05 4.65
CA ILE A 97 -5.61 0.04 5.87
C ILE A 97 -6.25 1.41 6.08
N TYR A 98 -5.46 2.49 5.97
CA TYR A 98 -5.96 3.85 6.13
C TYR A 98 -7.11 4.15 5.17
N VAL A 99 -6.92 3.91 3.88
CA VAL A 99 -7.93 4.22 2.85
C VAL A 99 -9.19 3.36 3.01
N LYS A 100 -9.05 2.07 3.33
CA LYS A 100 -10.22 1.18 3.52
C LYS A 100 -11.09 1.57 4.71
N ASN A 101 -10.50 2.18 5.73
CA ASN A 101 -11.20 2.63 6.93
C ASN A 101 -11.85 4.01 6.79
N LEU A 102 -11.62 4.75 5.70
CA LEU A 102 -12.28 6.02 5.47
C LEU A 102 -13.79 5.84 5.29
N SER A 103 -14.56 6.73 5.89
CA SER A 103 -15.99 6.78 5.62
C SER A 103 -16.29 7.41 4.25
N PHE A 104 -17.50 7.18 3.72
CA PHE A 104 -17.87 7.62 2.37
C PHE A 104 -17.72 9.14 2.17
N THR A 105 -18.10 9.94 3.16
CA THR A 105 -18.07 11.41 3.10
C THR A 105 -16.83 12.02 3.73
N GLU A 106 -15.91 11.23 4.25
CA GLU A 106 -14.72 11.73 4.93
C GLU A 106 -13.73 12.35 3.96
N GLU A 107 -13.06 13.40 4.42
CA GLU A 107 -11.97 14.01 3.68
C GLU A 107 -10.66 13.28 3.99
N PRO A 108 -10.01 12.65 2.99
CA PRO A 108 -8.75 11.98 3.22
C PRO A 108 -7.64 12.96 3.63
N ASN A 109 -6.80 12.56 4.59
CA ASN A 109 -5.60 13.28 4.96
C ASN A 109 -4.48 12.98 3.95
N TYR A 110 -4.49 13.70 2.84
CA TYR A 110 -3.49 13.55 1.77
C TYR A 110 -2.06 13.84 2.25
N ASN A 111 -1.89 14.69 3.26
CA ASN A 111 -0.57 15.00 3.81
C ASN A 111 0.02 13.81 4.58
N PHE A 112 -0.81 13.08 5.34
CA PHE A 112 -0.42 11.83 5.97
C PHE A 112 0.03 10.80 4.92
N ILE A 113 -0.78 10.58 3.88
CA ILE A 113 -0.46 9.66 2.78
C ILE A 113 0.88 10.02 2.13
N LYS A 114 1.07 11.29 1.73
CA LYS A 114 2.32 11.74 1.11
C LYS A 114 3.51 11.56 2.05
N ASN A 115 3.33 11.83 3.34
CA ASN A 115 4.39 11.70 4.33
C ASN A 115 4.79 10.25 4.59
N LEU A 116 3.88 9.26 4.50
CA LEU A 116 4.26 7.85 4.57
C LEU A 116 5.35 7.52 3.55
N PHE A 117 5.06 7.77 2.27
CA PHE A 117 5.99 7.42 1.20
C PHE A 117 7.22 8.34 1.20
N ARG A 118 7.09 9.60 1.63
CA ARG A 118 8.24 10.51 1.77
C ARG A 118 9.23 10.03 2.83
N VAL A 119 8.75 9.56 3.98
CA VAL A 119 9.60 9.00 5.03
C VAL A 119 10.29 7.74 4.53
N LEU A 120 9.54 6.81 3.94
CA LEU A 120 10.11 5.59 3.32
C LEU A 120 11.20 5.92 2.29
N PHE A 121 10.93 6.90 1.41
CA PHE A 121 11.88 7.33 0.39
C PHE A 121 13.20 7.83 0.98
N LEU A 122 13.13 8.62 2.06
CA LEU A 122 14.31 9.13 2.77
C LEU A 122 15.03 8.03 3.56
N GLU A 123 14.30 7.09 4.16
CA GLU A 123 14.89 5.96 4.89
C GLU A 123 15.67 5.02 3.95
N LEU A 124 15.19 4.86 2.72
CA LEU A 124 15.88 4.13 1.66
C LEU A 124 17.02 4.95 1.02
N LYS A 125 17.27 6.18 1.51
CA LYS A 125 18.32 7.09 1.06
C LYS A 125 18.20 7.48 -0.42
N TYR A 126 16.98 7.55 -0.95
CA TYR A 126 16.75 8.10 -2.27
C TYR A 126 16.74 9.63 -2.25
N GLU A 127 17.11 10.22 -3.37
CA GLU A 127 17.08 11.66 -3.59
C GLU A 127 15.99 12.00 -4.62
N TYR A 128 15.34 13.16 -4.46
CA TYR A 128 14.38 13.66 -5.45
C TYR A 128 15.16 14.27 -6.63
N ASP A 129 15.70 13.40 -7.48
CA ASP A 129 16.52 13.76 -8.64
C ASP A 129 15.75 13.68 -9.97
N ASP A 130 14.46 13.37 -9.90
CA ASP A 130 13.55 13.12 -11.02
C ASP A 130 14.05 12.04 -12.00
N LYS A 131 14.93 11.12 -11.58
CA LYS A 131 15.44 10.03 -12.42
C LYS A 131 14.58 8.78 -12.28
N PHE A 132 13.54 8.71 -13.08
CA PHE A 132 12.66 7.54 -13.17
C PHE A 132 13.25 6.40 -14.02
N ASP A 133 12.78 5.17 -13.80
CA ASP A 133 13.24 3.95 -14.49
C ASP A 133 13.18 4.01 -16.03
N TRP A 134 12.36 4.87 -16.61
CA TRP A 134 12.24 5.04 -18.06
C TRP A 134 13.13 6.14 -18.64
N ILE A 135 13.67 7.05 -17.80
CA ILE A 135 14.69 8.05 -18.20
C ILE A 135 16.03 7.35 -18.48
N ILE A 136 16.16 6.13 -17.98
CA ILE A 136 17.29 5.21 -18.07
C ILE A 136 17.43 4.55 -19.47
N GLN A 137 16.71 4.98 -20.49
CA GLN A 137 16.89 4.39 -21.83
C GLN A 137 18.09 4.96 -22.60
N ASP A 138 18.74 6.02 -22.12
CA ASP A 138 20.01 6.54 -22.67
C ASP A 138 21.26 5.75 -22.18
N TYR A 139 21.06 4.58 -21.57
CA TYR A 139 22.06 3.77 -20.85
C TYR A 139 23.21 3.17 -21.67
N LYS A 140 23.28 3.44 -22.98
CA LYS A 140 24.42 2.96 -23.79
C LYS A 140 25.75 3.65 -23.44
N ASN A 141 25.75 4.73 -22.64
CA ASN A 141 26.94 5.55 -22.34
C ASN A 141 27.18 5.82 -20.84
N ILE A 142 26.78 4.91 -19.94
CA ILE A 142 26.89 5.17 -18.50
C ILE A 142 28.19 4.66 -17.88
N SER A 143 28.78 5.49 -17.00
CA SER A 143 30.03 5.25 -16.29
C SER A 143 29.92 4.11 -15.27
N SER A 144 31.07 3.60 -14.80
CA SER A 144 31.16 2.49 -13.86
C SER A 144 30.51 2.74 -12.48
N GLU A 145 30.31 3.99 -12.06
CA GLU A 145 29.75 4.34 -10.75
C GLU A 145 28.22 4.21 -10.71
N ASP A 146 27.53 4.53 -11.80
CA ASP A 146 26.06 4.43 -11.90
C ASP A 146 25.54 2.98 -11.97
N LYS A 147 26.41 2.03 -12.36
CA LYS A 147 26.14 0.59 -12.25
C LYS A 147 25.99 0.13 -10.80
N GLN A 148 26.66 0.81 -9.85
CA GLN A 148 26.57 0.52 -8.43
C GLN A 148 25.17 0.86 -7.87
N CYS A 149 24.54 1.94 -8.36
CA CYS A 149 23.20 2.34 -7.94
C CYS A 149 22.12 1.35 -8.40
N MET A 150 22.24 0.83 -9.63
CA MET A 150 21.37 -0.23 -10.16
C MET A 150 21.57 -1.57 -9.44
N HIS A 151 22.81 -1.92 -9.09
CA HIS A 151 23.09 -3.08 -8.23
C HIS A 151 22.47 -2.89 -6.85
N ASN A 152 22.47 -1.67 -6.30
CA ASN A 152 21.84 -1.36 -5.02
C ASN A 152 20.31 -1.46 -5.08
N LEU A 153 19.63 -1.29 -6.22
CA LEU A 153 18.18 -1.52 -6.40
C LEU A 153 17.82 -3.02 -6.41
N GLU A 154 18.60 -3.86 -7.11
CA GLU A 154 18.45 -5.32 -7.04
C GLU A 154 18.81 -5.86 -5.64
N ILE A 155 19.83 -5.27 -5.01
CA ILE A 155 20.27 -5.60 -3.66
C ILE A 155 19.24 -5.10 -2.65
N THR A 156 18.69 -3.88 -2.72
CA THR A 156 17.66 -3.39 -1.78
C THR A 156 16.33 -4.10 -1.97
N GLY A 157 15.90 -4.42 -3.20
CA GLY A 157 14.73 -5.29 -3.41
C GLY A 157 14.91 -6.68 -2.77
N LYS A 158 16.13 -7.25 -2.81
CA LYS A 158 16.47 -8.52 -2.13
C LYS A 158 16.76 -8.35 -0.63
N PHE A 159 17.25 -7.20 -0.18
CA PHE A 159 17.67 -6.93 1.20
C PHE A 159 16.49 -6.48 2.06
N VAL A 160 15.55 -5.71 1.50
CA VAL A 160 14.22 -5.46 2.09
C VAL A 160 13.49 -6.78 2.25
N ARG A 161 13.52 -7.64 1.22
CA ARG A 161 12.97 -9.00 1.30
C ARG A 161 13.63 -9.83 2.40
N ARG A 162 14.96 -9.82 2.51
CA ARG A 162 15.73 -10.58 3.52
C ARG A 162 15.52 -10.04 4.94
N LYS A 163 15.53 -8.72 5.14
CA LYS A 163 15.31 -8.07 6.44
C LYS A 163 13.85 -8.24 6.91
N PHE A 164 12.90 -8.33 5.97
CA PHE A 164 11.50 -8.64 6.25
C PHE A 164 11.31 -10.14 6.59
N GLU A 165 11.96 -11.05 5.86
CA GLU A 165 11.96 -12.49 6.16
C GLU A 165 12.63 -12.79 7.52
N GLU A 166 13.74 -12.13 7.85
CA GLU A 166 14.44 -12.25 9.14
C GLU A 166 13.62 -11.67 10.31
N ASN A 167 12.83 -10.61 10.09
CA ASN A 167 11.96 -10.03 11.11
C ASN A 167 10.69 -10.87 11.32
N ILE A 168 10.19 -11.57 10.31
CA ILE A 168 9.06 -12.51 10.47
C ILE A 168 9.52 -13.76 11.24
N MET A 169 10.69 -14.33 10.92
CA MET A 169 11.21 -15.49 11.64
C MET A 169 11.52 -15.20 13.11
N LYS A 170 11.98 -13.98 13.44
CA LYS A 170 12.22 -13.60 14.84
C LYS A 170 10.94 -13.36 15.64
N ASN A 171 9.91 -12.80 15.01
CA ASN A 171 8.64 -12.51 15.68
C ASN A 171 7.78 -13.77 15.88
N ASP A 172 7.92 -14.78 15.01
CA ASP A 172 7.23 -16.06 15.20
C ASP A 172 7.91 -16.89 16.31
N ASP A 173 9.24 -16.91 16.40
CA ASP A 173 9.95 -17.63 17.47
C ASP A 173 9.73 -16.99 18.87
N GLU A 174 9.70 -15.66 18.97
CA GLU A 174 9.43 -14.96 20.24
C GLU A 174 7.96 -15.09 20.68
N ASN A 175 7.00 -15.03 19.75
CA ASN A 175 5.59 -15.24 20.09
C ASN A 175 5.27 -16.71 20.41
N ILE A 176 5.94 -17.68 19.77
CA ILE A 176 5.74 -19.11 20.09
C ILE A 176 6.31 -19.43 21.48
N MET A 177 7.47 -18.91 21.86
CA MET A 177 8.01 -19.12 23.22
C MET A 177 7.17 -18.44 24.31
N GLN A 178 6.61 -17.25 24.03
CA GLN A 178 5.76 -16.55 25.00
C GLN A 178 4.38 -17.20 25.15
N ASN A 179 3.78 -17.67 24.06
CA ASN A 179 2.48 -18.35 24.10
C ASN A 179 2.59 -19.74 24.78
N ASP A 180 3.69 -20.47 24.59
CA ASP A 180 3.92 -21.76 25.27
C ASP A 180 4.14 -21.60 26.79
N GLU A 181 4.77 -20.51 27.23
CA GLU A 181 4.93 -20.21 28.66
C GLU A 181 3.62 -19.75 29.32
N GLU A 182 2.80 -18.97 28.60
CA GLU A 182 1.47 -18.57 29.09
C GLU A 182 0.50 -19.77 29.14
N GLU A 183 0.50 -20.65 28.14
CA GLU A 183 -0.33 -21.86 28.15
C GLU A 183 0.06 -22.83 29.29
N LYS A 184 1.36 -22.99 29.57
CA LYS A 184 1.82 -23.78 30.73
C LYS A 184 1.39 -23.18 32.07
N LYS A 185 1.44 -21.85 32.22
CA LYS A 185 0.97 -21.15 33.43
C LYS A 185 -0.54 -21.23 33.60
N ILE A 186 -1.30 -21.27 32.51
CA ILE A 186 -2.76 -21.42 32.53
C ILE A 186 -3.16 -22.85 32.92
N ASP A 187 -2.48 -23.87 32.39
CA ASP A 187 -2.74 -25.28 32.71
C ASP A 187 -2.33 -25.65 34.15
N GLU A 188 -1.21 -25.11 34.66
CA GLU A 188 -0.84 -25.26 36.07
C GLU A 188 -1.84 -24.61 37.04
N ASN A 189 -2.33 -23.40 36.70
CA ASN A 189 -3.35 -22.73 37.49
C ASN A 189 -4.70 -23.46 37.47
N MET A 190 -5.08 -24.06 36.33
CA MET A 190 -6.31 -24.87 36.25
C MET A 190 -6.18 -26.17 37.04
N LYS A 191 -5.02 -26.82 37.05
CA LYS A 191 -4.77 -28.01 37.88
C LYS A 191 -4.83 -27.67 39.36
N GLN A 192 -4.19 -26.58 39.81
CA GLN A 192 -4.23 -26.16 41.22
C GLN A 192 -5.64 -25.81 41.69
N LYS A 193 -6.46 -25.16 40.86
CA LYS A 193 -7.87 -24.87 41.19
C LYS A 193 -8.75 -26.12 41.30
N ARG A 194 -8.40 -27.21 40.62
CA ARG A 194 -9.16 -28.47 40.66
C ARG A 194 -8.88 -29.32 41.92
N PHE A 195 -7.75 -29.10 42.59
CA PHE A 195 -7.39 -29.77 43.85
C PHE A 195 -7.88 -29.05 45.12
N GLN A 196 -8.54 -27.89 44.99
CA GLN A 196 -9.12 -27.16 46.13
C GLN A 196 -10.65 -27.31 46.25
N GLN A 197 -11.27 -28.18 45.44
CA GLN A 197 -12.72 -28.46 45.48
C GLN A 197 -13.07 -29.88 45.98
N PHE A 198 -12.13 -30.56 46.65
CA PHE A 198 -12.41 -31.74 47.48
C PHE A 198 -11.67 -31.62 48.82
#